data_AF-A0ABD3NW36-F1
#
_entry.id   AF-A0ABD3NW36-F1
#
_cell.length_a   1.000
_cell.length_b   1.000
_cell.length_c   1.000
_cell.angle_alpha   90.00
_cell.angle_beta   90.00
_cell.angle_gamma   90.00
#
_symmetry.space_group_name_H-M   'P 1'
#
loop_
_entity.id
_entity.type
_entity.pdbx_description
1 polymer ?
#
loop_
_entity_poly.entity_id
_entity_poly.type
_entity_poly.pdbx_seq_one_letter_code
_entity_poly.pdbx_strand_id
1 'polypeptide(L)'
;MARPLLLTLTIFLLASILIQLRLVHELDQSISHDAKYLFSSKEQATLQKSPACYPHSKVAIPKNSIVPPSDIQVLIGHAHPLISLSWSTSKPFTRIYFYHIRKAGGTMIRKYLNAVASHYNIDLRIQENKYAKEEVGSAPGTLYVTNLRDPVERSISLCHILFSHFKYEGRWDCKQLVKNHSFVPTKANAKRFEDWKETNGFVPSDCDDSFSFTNCAVNCYVQSFSGEGCSNDEWKSEYQLAKERLFRYNIIFVYEKFKDTNYIQAIENFFGVSGFNKASDYWCGAQAHKANKKIPLVVGFEHVMKLTKLNEIDIRLYKETTLCDNWAAGNYDFCSDILFVGHENRTVIG
;
A
#
# COMPACT_ATOMS: atom_id res chain seq x y z
N MET A 1 13.28 37.28 46.79
CA MET A 1 11.86 37.10 46.43
C MET A 1 11.64 36.05 45.32
N ALA A 2 12.47 35.01 45.17
CA ALA A 2 12.39 34.09 44.03
C ALA A 2 11.49 32.85 44.23
N ARG A 3 11.12 32.50 45.47
CA ARG A 3 10.33 31.29 45.79
C ARG A 3 8.90 31.21 45.19
N PRO A 4 8.09 32.29 45.09
CA PRO A 4 6.71 32.14 44.58
C PRO A 4 6.64 31.86 43.07
N LEU A 5 7.68 32.24 42.32
CA LEU A 5 7.73 32.11 40.86
C LEU A 5 8.09 30.68 40.42
N LEU A 6 8.88 29.96 41.23
CA LEU A 6 9.17 28.54 40.98
C LEU A 6 7.91 27.69 41.19
N LEU A 7 7.18 27.90 42.30
CA LEU A 7 5.98 27.12 42.64
C LEU A 7 4.87 27.25 41.58
N THR A 8 4.66 28.46 41.06
CA THR A 8 3.69 28.70 39.98
C THR A 8 4.09 27.98 38.70
N LEU A 9 5.38 28.00 38.32
CA LEU A 9 5.88 27.28 37.15
C LEU A 9 5.66 25.76 37.27
N THR A 10 5.92 25.16 38.44
CA THR A 10 5.70 23.72 38.66
C THR A 10 4.22 23.35 38.54
N ILE A 11 3.31 24.20 39.04
CA ILE A 11 1.86 23.98 38.94
C ILE A 11 1.41 24.01 37.47
N PHE A 12 1.89 24.97 36.67
CA PHE A 12 1.58 25.02 35.24
C PHE A 12 2.10 23.80 34.47
N LEU A 13 3.32 23.34 34.76
CA LEU A 13 3.88 22.11 34.17
C LEU A 13 3.06 20.87 34.52
N LEU A 14 2.71 20.69 35.80
CA LEU A 14 1.89 19.55 36.25
C LEU A 14 0.48 19.59 35.64
N ALA A 15 -0.17 20.75 35.57
CA ALA A 15 -1.46 20.91 34.93
C ALA A 15 -1.39 20.57 33.42
N SER A 16 -0.34 21.01 32.72
CA SER A 16 -0.13 20.67 31.30
C SER A 16 0.06 19.17 31.10
N ILE A 17 0.82 18.49 31.97
CA ILE A 17 1.03 17.04 31.90
C ILE A 17 -0.27 16.28 32.16
N LEU A 18 -1.07 16.69 33.16
CA LEU A 18 -2.35 16.07 33.47
C LEU A 18 -3.37 16.21 32.32
N ILE A 19 -3.40 17.37 31.64
CA ILE A 19 -4.25 17.57 30.45
C ILE A 19 -3.83 16.64 29.32
N GLN A 20 -2.52 16.51 29.05
CA GLN A 20 -2.00 15.60 28.01
C GLN A 20 -2.32 14.14 28.33
N LEU A 21 -2.11 13.68 29.57
CA LEU A 21 -2.43 12.32 30.00
C LEU A 21 -3.93 12.02 29.90
N ARG A 22 -4.79 12.98 30.25
CA ARG A 22 -6.24 12.84 30.11
C ARG A 22 -6.67 12.70 28.65
N LEU A 23 -6.12 13.49 27.73
CA LEU A 23 -6.41 13.39 26.30
C LEU A 23 -5.98 12.03 25.72
N VAL A 24 -4.83 11.49 26.15
CA VAL A 24 -4.38 10.14 25.74
C VAL A 24 -5.33 9.06 26.24
N HIS A 25 -5.78 9.14 27.50
CA HIS A 25 -6.72 8.18 28.08
C HIS A 25 -8.12 8.25 27.45
N GLU A 26 -8.63 9.44 27.14
CA GLU A 26 -9.91 9.62 26.43
C GLU A 26 -9.84 9.08 24.99
N LEU A 27 -8.68 9.17 24.30
CA LEU A 27 -8.45 8.51 23.01
C LEU A 27 -8.50 6.98 23.12
N ASP A 28 -7.80 6.40 24.10
CA ASP A 28 -7.70 4.95 24.29
C ASP A 28 -9.06 4.31 24.60
N GLN A 29 -9.87 4.98 25.45
CA GLN A 29 -11.24 4.54 25.74
C GLN A 29 -12.17 4.60 24.52
N SER A 30 -12.02 5.61 23.64
CA SER A 30 -12.80 5.70 22.40
C SER A 30 -12.51 4.52 21.47
N ILE A 31 -11.24 4.15 21.32
CA ILE A 31 -10.81 3.02 20.46
C ILE A 31 -11.33 1.68 21.01
N SER A 32 -11.31 1.52 22.34
CA SER A 32 -11.78 0.30 23.02
C SER A 32 -13.30 0.08 22.90
N HIS A 33 -14.10 1.14 22.91
CA HIS A 33 -15.56 1.04 22.84
C HIS A 33 -16.07 0.64 21.44
N ASP A 34 -15.50 1.22 20.37
CA ASP A 34 -15.89 0.92 18.99
C ASP A 34 -15.53 -0.53 18.60
N ALA A 35 -14.38 -1.03 19.07
CA ALA A 35 -13.98 -2.43 18.86
C ALA A 35 -14.95 -3.45 19.48
N LYS A 36 -15.71 -3.07 20.51
CA LYS A 36 -16.63 -3.96 21.24
C LYS A 36 -17.99 -4.13 20.56
N TYR A 37 -18.46 -3.12 19.82
CA TYR A 37 -19.73 -3.19 19.10
C TYR A 37 -19.67 -4.07 17.85
N LEU A 38 -18.50 -4.21 17.22
CA LEU A 38 -18.30 -4.97 15.98
C LEU A 38 -18.39 -6.51 16.13
N PHE A 39 -18.51 -7.04 17.34
CA PHE A 39 -18.56 -8.49 17.61
C PHE A 39 -19.93 -9.00 18.11
N SER A 40 -20.96 -8.15 18.19
CA SER A 40 -22.26 -8.49 18.81
C SER A 40 -23.47 -8.35 17.88
N SER A 41 -23.44 -9.00 16.71
CA SER A 41 -24.65 -9.34 15.94
C SER A 41 -24.54 -10.72 15.28
N LYS A 42 -25.00 -11.76 15.99
CA LYS A 42 -25.41 -13.03 15.37
C LYS A 42 -26.90 -12.96 15.10
N GLU A 43 -27.28 -12.62 13.87
CA GLU A 43 -28.65 -12.80 13.38
C GLU A 43 -28.59 -13.49 12.02
N GLN A 44 -29.18 -14.69 11.93
CA GLN A 44 -29.15 -15.49 10.71
C GLN A 44 -30.33 -15.12 9.80
N ALA A 45 -30.12 -14.17 8.90
CA ALA A 45 -31.07 -13.87 7.83
C ALA A 45 -30.94 -14.89 6.68
N THR A 46 -31.96 -15.71 6.47
CA THR A 46 -32.09 -16.60 5.30
C THR A 46 -32.54 -15.80 4.08
N LEU A 47 -31.58 -15.31 3.27
CA LEU A 47 -31.90 -14.50 2.10
C LEU A 47 -32.32 -15.35 0.87
N GLN A 48 -33.42 -14.96 0.22
CA GLN A 48 -33.83 -15.50 -1.08
C GLN A 48 -32.87 -15.08 -2.20
N LYS A 49 -32.69 -15.96 -3.19
CA LYS A 49 -31.85 -15.69 -4.37
C LYS A 49 -32.50 -14.65 -5.29
N SER A 50 -31.81 -13.53 -5.51
CA SER A 50 -32.13 -12.58 -6.59
C SER A 50 -31.61 -13.09 -7.95
N PRO A 51 -32.31 -12.90 -9.08
CA PRO A 51 -31.89 -13.43 -10.39
C PRO A 51 -30.74 -12.66 -11.08
N ALA A 52 -30.25 -11.56 -10.49
CA ALA A 52 -29.28 -10.67 -11.14
C ALA A 52 -27.83 -11.15 -11.08
N CYS A 53 -27.50 -12.13 -10.23
CA CYS A 53 -26.13 -12.62 -10.05
C CYS A 53 -25.77 -13.72 -11.06
N TYR A 54 -25.47 -13.34 -12.30
CA TYR A 54 -24.73 -14.21 -13.22
C TYR A 54 -23.22 -13.97 -13.08
N PRO A 55 -22.45 -14.88 -12.46
CA PRO A 55 -21.01 -14.74 -12.38
C PRO A 55 -20.40 -14.86 -13.79
N HIS A 56 -19.72 -13.81 -14.24
CA HIS A 56 -18.91 -13.86 -15.45
C HIS A 56 -17.71 -14.78 -15.23
N SER A 57 -17.91 -16.04 -15.62
CA SER A 57 -16.88 -17.04 -15.95
C SER A 57 -15.79 -17.31 -14.90
N LYS A 58 -16.09 -18.32 -14.06
CA LYS A 58 -15.20 -19.47 -13.78
C LYS A 58 -13.69 -19.15 -13.68
N VAL A 59 -13.21 -19.02 -12.44
CA VAL A 59 -11.85 -19.47 -12.11
C VAL A 59 -11.70 -20.91 -12.60
N ALA A 60 -10.63 -21.21 -13.34
CA ALA A 60 -10.38 -22.55 -13.87
C ALA A 60 -9.93 -23.49 -12.74
N ILE A 61 -10.90 -24.08 -12.03
CA ILE A 61 -10.66 -25.21 -11.13
C ILE A 61 -10.29 -26.42 -12.00
N PRO A 62 -9.12 -27.08 -11.78
CA PRO A 62 -8.76 -28.30 -12.50
C PRO A 62 -9.84 -29.37 -12.30
N LYS A 63 -10.34 -29.91 -13.41
CA LYS A 63 -11.59 -30.70 -13.38
C LYS A 63 -11.46 -32.11 -12.77
N ASN A 64 -10.24 -32.53 -12.41
CA ASN A 64 -9.90 -33.87 -11.91
C ASN A 64 -8.88 -33.79 -10.76
N SER A 65 -9.30 -33.41 -9.56
CA SER A 65 -8.45 -33.49 -8.35
C SER A 65 -9.26 -33.87 -7.11
N ILE A 66 -9.77 -35.10 -7.11
CA ILE A 66 -10.22 -35.77 -5.89
C ILE A 66 -8.96 -36.30 -5.21
N VAL A 67 -8.44 -35.57 -4.23
CA VAL A 67 -7.40 -36.10 -3.32
C VAL A 67 -8.12 -36.94 -2.27
N PRO A 68 -7.72 -38.21 -2.03
CA PRO A 68 -8.35 -39.04 -1.02
C PRO A 68 -8.08 -38.48 0.39
N PRO A 69 -9.03 -38.58 1.35
CA PRO A 69 -8.83 -38.09 2.73
C PRO A 69 -7.69 -38.75 3.52
N SER A 70 -7.04 -39.79 2.98
CA SER A 70 -5.86 -40.45 3.57
C SER A 70 -4.63 -39.54 3.65
N ASP A 71 -4.53 -38.56 2.75
CA ASP A 71 -3.28 -37.83 2.52
C ASP A 71 -3.21 -36.52 3.34
N ILE A 72 -4.19 -36.30 4.23
CA ILE A 72 -4.26 -35.16 5.16
C ILE A 72 -4.04 -35.67 6.59
N GLN A 73 -2.83 -36.18 6.88
CA GLN A 73 -2.39 -36.42 8.26
C GLN A 73 -0.92 -36.01 8.49
N VAL A 74 -0.73 -35.26 9.59
CA VAL A 74 0.54 -34.92 10.25
C VAL A 74 1.53 -34.04 9.45
N LEU A 75 1.30 -32.72 9.49
CA LEU A 75 2.37 -31.71 9.42
C LEU A 75 2.14 -30.63 10.49
N ILE A 76 2.45 -30.96 11.74
CA ILE A 76 2.61 -29.99 12.84
C ILE A 76 3.95 -30.29 13.50
N GLY A 77 4.92 -29.38 13.34
CA GLY A 77 6.20 -29.42 14.07
C GLY A 77 7.44 -29.80 13.27
N HIS A 78 7.78 -29.05 12.22
CA HIS A 78 9.15 -29.01 11.70
C HIS A 78 9.62 -27.56 11.54
N ALA A 79 10.79 -27.25 12.12
CA ALA A 79 11.51 -26.03 11.82
C ALA A 79 12.07 -26.14 10.39
N HIS A 80 11.69 -25.22 9.51
CA HIS A 80 12.16 -25.23 8.12
C HIS A 80 13.62 -24.75 8.05
N PRO A 81 14.53 -25.49 7.37
CA PRO A 81 15.85 -24.98 7.11
C PRO A 81 15.76 -23.78 6.14
N LEU A 82 16.43 -22.68 6.47
CA LEU A 82 16.52 -21.50 5.61
C LEU A 82 17.28 -21.85 4.33
N ILE A 83 16.54 -22.11 3.25
CA ILE A 83 17.12 -22.32 1.92
C ILE A 83 17.60 -20.95 1.41
N SER A 84 18.91 -20.83 1.17
CA SER A 84 19.47 -19.65 0.54
C SER A 84 18.97 -19.53 -0.89
N LEU A 85 18.01 -18.64 -1.12
CA LEU A 85 17.48 -18.26 -2.43
C LEU A 85 18.49 -17.39 -3.22
N SER A 86 19.73 -17.86 -3.33
CA SER A 86 20.67 -17.34 -4.32
C SER A 86 20.19 -17.75 -5.72
N TRP A 87 20.11 -16.81 -6.65
CA TRP A 87 19.71 -17.12 -8.02
C TRP A 87 20.73 -18.03 -8.69
N SER A 88 20.33 -19.27 -8.95
CA SER A 88 21.03 -20.12 -9.90
C SER A 88 20.77 -19.65 -11.33
N THR A 89 21.66 -20.00 -12.26
CA THR A 89 21.58 -19.58 -13.67
C THR A 89 20.42 -20.24 -14.43
N SER A 90 19.80 -21.29 -13.88
CA SER A 90 18.53 -21.84 -14.35
C SER A 90 17.37 -20.96 -13.85
N LYS A 91 16.91 -20.03 -14.70
CA LYS A 91 15.87 -19.03 -14.35
C LYS A 91 14.60 -19.72 -13.84
N PRO A 92 14.16 -19.48 -12.58
CA PRO A 92 12.96 -20.12 -12.03
C PRO A 92 11.65 -19.54 -12.59
N PHE A 93 11.71 -18.42 -13.34
CA PHE A 93 10.57 -17.81 -14.00
C PHE A 93 10.96 -17.19 -15.35
N THR A 94 9.99 -17.10 -16.26
CA THR A 94 10.10 -16.55 -17.62
C THR A 94 9.42 -15.20 -17.78
N ARG A 95 8.65 -14.76 -16.77
CA ARG A 95 7.88 -13.53 -16.77
C ARG A 95 7.87 -12.88 -15.39
N ILE A 96 7.86 -11.54 -15.34
CA ILE A 96 7.48 -10.74 -14.18
C ILE A 96 6.13 -10.10 -14.49
N TYR A 97 5.17 -10.22 -13.57
CA TYR A 97 3.94 -9.42 -13.59
C TYR A 97 4.01 -8.41 -12.44
N PHE A 98 4.16 -7.14 -12.76
CA PHE A 98 4.16 -6.04 -11.81
C PHE A 98 2.80 -5.33 -11.80
N TYR A 99 2.03 -5.56 -10.74
CA TYR A 99 0.86 -4.74 -10.45
C TYR A 99 1.29 -3.48 -9.71
N HIS A 100 1.23 -2.34 -10.40
CA HIS A 100 1.68 -1.06 -9.89
C HIS A 100 0.55 -0.37 -9.12
N ILE A 101 0.56 -0.47 -7.78
CA ILE A 101 -0.23 0.50 -7.00
C ILE A 101 0.44 1.86 -7.16
N ARG A 102 -0.34 2.78 -7.72
CA ARG A 102 0.09 4.15 -7.91
C ARG A 102 0.62 4.68 -6.58
N LYS A 103 1.85 5.20 -6.68
CA LYS A 103 2.48 6.08 -5.71
C LYS A 103 3.04 5.47 -4.43
N ALA A 104 3.10 4.15 -4.41
CA ALA A 104 4.09 3.39 -3.65
C ALA A 104 5.43 3.26 -4.44
N GLY A 105 5.89 4.35 -5.08
CA GLY A 105 7.18 4.40 -5.80
C GLY A 105 7.28 3.68 -7.15
N GLY A 106 6.19 3.16 -7.72
CA GLY A 106 6.26 2.24 -8.86
C GLY A 106 6.86 2.76 -10.17
N THR A 107 7.02 4.07 -10.39
CA THR A 107 7.82 4.59 -11.53
C THR A 107 9.30 4.18 -11.42
N MET A 108 9.86 4.19 -10.22
CA MET A 108 11.21 3.76 -9.92
C MET A 108 11.32 2.23 -10.05
N ILE A 109 10.40 1.50 -9.41
CA ILE A 109 10.31 0.04 -9.48
C ILE A 109 10.19 -0.43 -10.93
N ARG A 110 9.36 0.23 -11.76
CA ARG A 110 9.24 -0.04 -13.20
C ARG A 110 10.56 0.11 -13.95
N LYS A 111 11.33 1.16 -13.68
CA LYS A 111 12.65 1.35 -14.31
C LYS A 111 13.62 0.24 -13.89
N TYR A 112 13.58 -0.18 -12.63
CA TYR A 112 14.40 -1.27 -12.11
C TYR A 112 14.00 -2.63 -12.69
N LEU A 113 12.71 -3.00 -12.63
CA LEU A 113 12.22 -4.26 -13.17
C LEU A 113 12.43 -4.37 -14.69
N ASN A 114 12.37 -3.26 -15.43
CA ASN A 114 12.81 -3.24 -16.84
C ASN A 114 14.28 -3.66 -17.00
N ALA A 115 15.17 -3.21 -16.12
CA ALA A 115 16.59 -3.58 -16.15
C ALA A 115 16.79 -5.06 -15.78
N VAL A 116 16.09 -5.56 -14.76
CA VAL A 116 16.04 -6.98 -14.40
C VAL A 116 15.55 -7.83 -15.59
N ALA A 117 14.42 -7.44 -16.19
CA ALA A 117 13.82 -8.16 -17.30
C ALA A 117 14.73 -8.20 -18.54
N SER A 118 15.44 -7.09 -18.81
CA SER A 118 16.44 -7.01 -19.87
C SER A 118 17.67 -7.88 -19.57
N HIS A 119 18.17 -7.84 -18.34
CA HIS A 119 19.35 -8.61 -17.91
C HIS A 119 19.11 -10.12 -18.03
N TYR A 120 17.92 -10.60 -17.63
CA TYR A 120 17.55 -12.01 -17.73
C TYR A 120 16.79 -12.39 -19.02
N ASN A 121 16.55 -11.47 -19.96
CA ASN A 121 15.75 -11.72 -21.16
C ASN A 121 14.42 -12.45 -20.85
N ILE A 122 13.59 -11.83 -20.00
CA ILE A 122 12.28 -12.33 -19.56
C ILE A 122 11.19 -11.29 -19.84
N ASP A 123 9.93 -11.73 -19.97
CA ASP A 123 8.81 -10.82 -20.22
C ASP A 123 8.49 -9.99 -18.97
N LEU A 124 8.13 -8.71 -19.14
CA LEU A 124 7.68 -7.85 -18.05
C LEU A 124 6.33 -7.24 -18.39
N ARG A 125 5.30 -7.72 -17.71
CA ARG A 125 3.95 -7.16 -17.76
C ARG A 125 3.78 -6.17 -16.63
N ILE A 126 3.31 -4.99 -16.97
CA ILE A 126 3.05 -3.91 -16.01
C ILE A 126 1.59 -3.51 -16.15
N GLN A 127 0.85 -3.59 -15.06
CA GLN A 127 -0.50 -3.04 -14.99
C GLN A 127 -0.52 -1.86 -14.02
N GLU A 128 -1.01 -0.71 -14.49
CA GLU A 128 -1.36 0.46 -13.68
C GLU A 128 -2.81 0.86 -14.00
N ASN A 129 -3.42 1.69 -13.15
CA ASN A 129 -4.65 2.44 -13.40
C ASN A 129 -5.98 1.65 -13.46
N LYS A 130 -6.01 0.35 -13.18
CA LYS A 130 -7.23 -0.46 -12.93
C LYS A 130 -6.97 -1.51 -11.86
N TYR A 131 -8.01 -2.01 -11.19
CA TYR A 131 -7.97 -3.18 -10.29
C TYR A 131 -7.16 -4.34 -10.89
N ALA A 132 -6.46 -5.12 -10.06
CA ALA A 132 -5.61 -6.22 -10.52
C ALA A 132 -6.41 -7.20 -11.40
N LYS A 133 -6.11 -7.27 -12.70
CA LYS A 133 -6.89 -8.07 -13.66
C LYS A 133 -6.40 -9.50 -13.77
N GLU A 134 -5.09 -9.69 -13.66
CA GLU A 134 -4.49 -11.02 -13.66
C GLU A 134 -4.56 -11.58 -12.23
N GLU A 135 -5.21 -12.74 -12.08
CA GLU A 135 -5.25 -13.44 -10.81
C GLU A 135 -3.86 -13.99 -10.48
N VAL A 136 -3.46 -13.88 -9.21
CA VAL A 136 -2.11 -14.20 -8.79
C VAL A 136 -1.90 -15.72 -8.84
N GLY A 137 -0.84 -16.15 -9.53
CA GLY A 137 -0.58 -17.57 -9.82
C GLY A 137 -1.35 -18.14 -11.02
N SER A 138 -2.14 -17.35 -11.75
CA SER A 138 -2.93 -17.84 -12.90
C SER A 138 -2.11 -18.27 -14.12
N ALA A 139 -0.88 -17.77 -14.24
CA ALA A 139 0.06 -18.12 -15.30
C ALA A 139 1.37 -18.72 -14.73
N PRO A 140 1.81 -19.89 -15.23
CA PRO A 140 3.03 -20.56 -14.77
C PRO A 140 4.29 -19.76 -15.13
N GLY A 141 5.38 -19.98 -14.40
CA GLY A 141 6.66 -19.31 -14.65
C GLY A 141 6.60 -17.78 -14.51
N THR A 142 5.69 -17.25 -13.69
CA THR A 142 5.54 -15.80 -13.45
C THR A 142 5.89 -15.44 -12.01
N LEU A 143 6.78 -14.47 -11.84
CA LEU A 143 6.97 -13.77 -10.57
C LEU A 143 5.96 -12.62 -10.45
N TYR A 144 5.02 -12.75 -9.52
CA TYR A 144 4.03 -11.71 -9.22
C TYR A 144 4.59 -10.72 -8.21
N VAL A 145 4.68 -9.46 -8.63
CA VAL A 145 5.27 -8.36 -7.88
C VAL A 145 4.23 -7.26 -7.70
N THR A 146 4.18 -6.66 -6.51
CA THR A 146 3.39 -5.47 -6.24
C THR A 146 4.15 -4.52 -5.32
N ASN A 147 3.58 -3.35 -5.05
CA ASN A 147 4.18 -2.33 -4.23
C ASN A 147 3.14 -1.67 -3.31
N LEU A 148 3.47 -1.55 -2.03
CA LEU A 148 2.67 -0.91 -1.01
C LEU A 148 3.43 0.26 -0.38
N ARG A 149 2.65 1.10 0.31
CA ARG A 149 3.02 2.27 1.08
C ARG A 149 2.01 2.42 2.20
N ASP A 150 2.39 2.94 3.37
CA ASP A 150 1.42 3.15 4.47
C ASP A 150 0.18 3.91 3.94
N PRO A 151 -1.07 3.48 4.19
CA PRO A 151 -2.24 4.07 3.55
C PRO A 151 -2.51 5.51 3.93
N VAL A 152 -2.10 5.97 5.11
CA VAL A 152 -2.23 7.38 5.47
C VAL A 152 -1.12 8.15 4.78
N GLU A 153 0.12 7.71 4.78
CA GLU A 153 1.18 8.33 3.96
C GLU A 153 0.93 8.17 2.46
N ARG A 154 0.18 7.18 1.99
CA ARG A 154 -0.21 6.95 0.59
C ARG A 154 -1.42 7.76 0.24
N SER A 155 -2.40 7.94 1.13
CA SER A 155 -3.61 8.74 0.91
C SER A 155 -3.39 10.20 1.24
N ILE A 156 -2.70 10.57 2.33
CA ILE A 156 -1.97 11.84 2.43
C ILE A 156 -1.08 11.98 1.23
N SER A 157 -0.43 10.93 0.69
CA SER A 157 0.29 11.01 -0.58
C SER A 157 -0.52 10.79 -1.86
N LEU A 158 -1.86 10.71 -1.84
CA LEU A 158 -2.71 10.57 -3.03
C LEU A 158 -3.72 11.71 -3.12
N CYS A 159 -4.14 12.22 -1.98
CA CYS A 159 -4.04 13.64 -1.70
C CYS A 159 -2.72 14.23 -2.23
N HIS A 160 -1.53 13.86 -1.71
CA HIS A 160 -0.22 14.32 -2.20
C HIS A 160 0.18 13.66 -3.53
N ILE A 161 -0.77 13.07 -4.29
CA ILE A 161 -0.59 12.69 -5.71
C ILE A 161 -1.57 13.30 -6.68
N LEU A 162 -2.76 13.66 -6.24
CA LEU A 162 -3.28 14.94 -6.62
C LEU A 162 -2.25 16.02 -6.26
N PHE A 163 -1.30 15.79 -5.32
CA PHE A 163 -0.13 16.63 -5.04
C PHE A 163 1.26 16.27 -5.62
N SER A 164 1.66 15.08 -6.10
CA SER A 164 2.64 15.04 -7.21
C SER A 164 2.05 15.81 -8.37
N HIS A 165 0.73 15.71 -8.55
CA HIS A 165 0.02 16.50 -9.52
C HIS A 165 -0.42 17.90 -9.03
N PHE A 166 0.03 18.32 -7.83
CA PHE A 166 -0.28 19.61 -7.15
C PHE A 166 1.03 20.15 -6.56
N LYS A 167 1.42 19.80 -5.34
CA LYS A 167 2.79 19.98 -4.77
C LYS A 167 3.90 19.87 -5.83
N TYR A 168 3.85 18.95 -6.81
CA TYR A 168 4.61 19.10 -8.06
C TYR A 168 3.80 19.77 -9.20
N GLU A 169 2.77 19.17 -9.81
CA GLU A 169 2.19 19.64 -11.11
C GLU A 169 0.98 20.61 -11.08
N GLY A 170 0.54 21.13 -9.92
CA GLY A 170 -0.76 21.86 -9.85
C GLY A 170 -1.08 22.70 -8.59
N ARG A 171 -0.20 22.71 -7.59
CA ARG A 171 -0.03 23.71 -6.52
C ARG A 171 0.65 24.92 -7.11
N TRP A 172 1.62 24.60 -7.96
CA TRP A 172 2.35 25.44 -8.87
C TRP A 172 1.82 25.13 -10.27
N ASP A 173 1.61 26.15 -11.09
CA ASP A 173 1.49 25.91 -12.54
C ASP A 173 2.88 25.47 -13.05
N CYS A 174 3.02 24.22 -13.45
CA CYS A 174 4.32 23.71 -13.92
C CYS A 174 4.77 24.28 -15.26
N LYS A 175 3.89 24.88 -16.07
CA LYS A 175 4.32 25.68 -17.22
C LYS A 175 5.00 26.96 -16.75
N GLN A 176 4.43 27.67 -15.77
CA GLN A 176 5.10 28.83 -15.16
C GLN A 176 6.41 28.40 -14.48
N LEU A 177 6.37 27.37 -13.65
CA LEU A 177 7.50 26.97 -12.83
C LEU A 177 8.71 26.45 -13.65
N VAL A 178 8.48 25.89 -14.84
CA VAL A 178 9.55 25.41 -15.74
C VAL A 178 9.94 26.42 -16.81
N LYS A 179 8.98 27.17 -17.39
CA LYS A 179 9.22 28.07 -18.54
C LYS A 179 9.38 29.55 -18.17
N ASN A 180 8.84 30.00 -17.04
CA ASN A 180 8.95 31.39 -16.60
C ASN A 180 10.07 31.52 -15.56
N HIS A 181 11.25 31.93 -16.01
CA HIS A 181 12.42 32.15 -15.15
C HIS A 181 12.21 33.22 -14.06
N SER A 182 11.22 34.10 -14.22
CA SER A 182 10.84 35.12 -13.23
C SER A 182 9.78 34.63 -12.24
N PHE A 183 9.32 33.37 -12.32
CA PHE A 183 8.32 32.84 -11.39
C PHE A 183 8.89 32.70 -9.97
N VAL A 184 8.32 33.43 -9.01
CA VAL A 184 8.63 33.31 -7.58
C VAL A 184 7.52 32.53 -6.87
N PRO A 185 7.84 31.37 -6.24
CA PRO A 185 6.91 30.68 -5.35
C PRO A 185 6.55 31.54 -4.14
N THR A 186 5.26 31.78 -3.91
CA THR A 186 4.72 32.54 -2.78
C THR A 186 3.55 31.80 -2.13
N LYS A 187 3.09 32.24 -0.96
CA LYS A 187 1.88 31.67 -0.33
C LYS A 187 0.60 32.00 -1.11
N ALA A 188 0.58 33.08 -1.89
CA ALA A 188 -0.60 33.52 -2.64
C ALA A 188 -0.79 32.77 -3.97
N ASN A 189 0.29 32.37 -4.65
CA ASN A 189 0.23 31.56 -5.87
C ASN A 189 0.40 30.05 -5.63
N ALA A 190 0.69 29.64 -4.39
CA ALA A 190 0.57 28.26 -3.96
C ALA A 190 -0.89 27.95 -3.61
N LYS A 191 -1.54 27.07 -4.36
CA LYS A 191 -2.83 26.52 -3.92
C LYS A 191 -2.69 25.83 -2.55
N ARG A 192 -3.75 25.87 -1.75
CA ARG A 192 -3.79 25.40 -0.35
C ARG A 192 -4.36 23.99 -0.24
N PHE A 193 -4.18 23.36 0.92
CA PHE A 193 -4.63 21.97 1.11
C PHE A 193 -6.15 21.85 1.05
N GLU A 194 -6.85 22.87 1.54
CA GLU A 194 -8.30 22.94 1.69
C GLU A 194 -9.00 23.08 0.33
N ASP A 195 -8.33 23.74 -0.64
CA ASP A 195 -8.80 23.90 -2.02
C ASP A 195 -8.96 22.53 -2.74
N TRP A 196 -8.36 21.45 -2.20
CA TRP A 196 -8.52 20.08 -2.69
C TRP A 196 -9.94 19.52 -2.51
N LYS A 197 -10.77 20.12 -1.63
CA LYS A 197 -12.20 19.78 -1.51
C LYS A 197 -12.93 19.95 -2.85
N GLU A 198 -12.50 20.90 -3.68
CA GLU A 198 -13.09 21.21 -4.99
C GLU A 198 -12.85 20.10 -6.04
N THR A 199 -11.96 19.14 -5.78
CA THR A 199 -11.67 18.01 -6.69
C THR A 199 -12.16 16.67 -6.13
N ASN A 200 -13.23 16.68 -5.31
CA ASN A 200 -13.82 15.51 -4.65
C ASN A 200 -12.86 14.68 -3.76
N GLY A 201 -11.67 15.20 -3.42
CA GLY A 201 -10.62 14.42 -2.76
C GLY A 201 -10.94 13.86 -1.37
N PHE A 202 -11.95 14.42 -0.70
CA PHE A 202 -12.45 13.96 0.61
C PHE A 202 -13.84 13.32 0.56
N VAL A 203 -14.38 13.10 -0.63
CA VAL A 203 -15.65 12.42 -0.86
C VAL A 203 -15.31 10.95 -1.16
N PRO A 204 -16.04 9.96 -0.60
CA PRO A 204 -16.00 8.60 -1.14
C PRO A 204 -16.24 8.65 -2.66
N SER A 205 -15.49 7.90 -3.44
CA SER A 205 -15.80 7.79 -4.87
C SER A 205 -17.13 7.04 -5.00
N ASP A 206 -18.10 7.63 -5.70
CA ASP A 206 -19.34 6.92 -6.03
C ASP A 206 -19.00 5.67 -6.86
N CYS A 207 -19.68 4.57 -6.56
CA CYS A 207 -19.36 3.23 -7.09
C CYS A 207 -19.61 3.11 -8.60
N ASP A 208 -20.51 3.93 -9.14
CA ASP A 208 -20.93 3.94 -10.55
C ASP A 208 -19.94 4.68 -11.47
N ASP A 209 -19.04 5.50 -10.91
CA ASP A 209 -18.00 6.18 -11.68
C ASP A 209 -16.91 5.18 -12.12
N SER A 210 -16.46 5.29 -13.37
CA SER A 210 -15.42 4.39 -13.89
C SER A 210 -14.14 4.49 -13.03
N PHE A 211 -13.83 3.43 -12.28
CA PHE A 211 -12.74 3.42 -11.30
C PHE A 211 -11.46 4.05 -11.87
N SER A 212 -11.12 5.22 -11.32
CA SER A 212 -9.87 5.92 -11.60
C SER A 212 -9.09 6.07 -10.31
N PHE A 213 -7.82 5.72 -10.35
CA PHE A 213 -6.88 5.98 -9.25
C PHE A 213 -6.66 7.48 -8.98
N THR A 214 -7.22 8.41 -9.77
CA THR A 214 -7.31 9.84 -9.38
C THR A 214 -8.32 10.07 -8.27
N ASN A 215 -9.37 9.24 -8.20
CA ASN A 215 -10.50 9.38 -7.28
C ASN A 215 -10.32 8.45 -6.07
N CYS A 216 -9.48 7.42 -6.19
CA CYS A 216 -9.18 6.49 -5.12
C CYS A 216 -8.25 7.10 -4.04
N ALA A 217 -8.84 7.84 -3.11
CA ALA A 217 -8.18 8.36 -1.89
C ALA A 217 -8.56 7.61 -0.59
N VAL A 218 -9.46 6.65 -0.68
CA VAL A 218 -10.10 5.93 0.45
C VAL A 218 -10.13 4.44 0.12
N ASN A 219 -9.65 3.57 1.02
CA ASN A 219 -9.72 2.09 0.95
C ASN A 219 -9.33 1.49 -0.42
N CYS A 220 -8.18 1.91 -0.92
CA CYS A 220 -7.75 1.64 -2.29
C CYS A 220 -6.98 0.37 -2.48
N TYR A 221 -6.27 -0.13 -1.46
CA TYR A 221 -5.73 -1.49 -1.54
C TYR A 221 -6.90 -2.47 -1.58
N VAL A 222 -7.92 -2.28 -0.75
CA VAL A 222 -9.14 -3.10 -0.79
C VAL A 222 -9.76 -3.10 -2.19
N GLN A 223 -10.15 -1.95 -2.76
CA GLN A 223 -10.70 -1.86 -4.13
C GLN A 223 -9.75 -2.40 -5.21
N SER A 224 -8.43 -2.14 -5.09
CA SER A 224 -7.44 -2.54 -6.09
C SER A 224 -7.20 -4.04 -6.13
N PHE A 225 -7.27 -4.71 -4.98
CA PHE A 225 -6.94 -6.12 -4.82
C PHE A 225 -8.17 -7.01 -4.63
N SER A 226 -9.36 -6.49 -4.30
CA SER A 226 -10.62 -7.25 -4.37
C SER A 226 -10.98 -7.58 -5.82
N GLY A 227 -10.83 -6.60 -6.71
CA GLY A 227 -11.15 -6.74 -8.14
C GLY A 227 -12.63 -6.56 -8.49
N GLU A 228 -13.49 -6.37 -7.48
CA GLU A 228 -14.96 -6.30 -7.66
C GLU A 228 -15.47 -4.85 -7.81
N GLY A 229 -14.59 -3.85 -7.63
CA GLY A 229 -14.96 -2.43 -7.57
C GLY A 229 -15.33 -2.02 -6.15
N CYS A 230 -16.10 -0.95 -6.00
CA CYS A 230 -16.74 -0.60 -4.74
C CYS A 230 -18.10 -1.30 -4.68
N SER A 231 -18.27 -2.24 -3.76
CA SER A 231 -19.58 -2.82 -3.44
C SER A 231 -20.29 -1.97 -2.38
N ASN A 232 -21.61 -1.84 -2.51
CA ASN A 232 -22.42 -1.13 -1.50
C ASN A 232 -22.61 -1.98 -0.22
N ASP A 233 -22.41 -3.29 -0.31
CA ASP A 233 -22.86 -4.29 0.65
C ASP A 233 -21.68 -5.07 1.27
N GLU A 234 -20.89 -4.37 2.09
CA GLU A 234 -19.83 -4.85 3.00
C GLU A 234 -18.37 -4.87 2.49
N TRP A 235 -17.60 -3.82 2.84
CA TRP A 235 -16.12 -3.79 2.82
C TRP A 235 -15.41 -5.03 3.42
N LYS A 236 -16.10 -5.80 4.24
CA LYS A 236 -15.59 -7.02 4.90
C LYS A 236 -15.31 -8.14 3.90
N SER A 237 -16.14 -8.30 2.87
CA SER A 237 -15.95 -9.31 1.82
C SER A 237 -14.76 -8.93 0.94
N GLU A 238 -14.76 -7.70 0.43
CA GLU A 238 -13.66 -7.12 -0.34
C GLU A 238 -12.33 -7.14 0.42
N TYR A 239 -12.34 -6.89 1.73
CA TYR A 239 -11.15 -6.97 2.57
C TYR A 239 -10.54 -8.37 2.56
N GLN A 240 -11.35 -9.43 2.70
CA GLN A 240 -10.82 -10.80 2.64
C GLN A 240 -10.30 -11.14 1.25
N LEU A 241 -11.03 -10.77 0.17
CA LEU A 241 -10.55 -10.97 -1.21
C LEU A 241 -9.23 -10.24 -1.48
N ALA A 242 -9.13 -8.98 -1.06
CA ALA A 242 -7.92 -8.17 -1.19
C ALA A 242 -6.75 -8.73 -0.38
N LYS A 243 -7.03 -9.21 0.84
CA LYS A 243 -6.08 -9.87 1.73
C LYS A 243 -5.57 -11.17 1.12
N GLU A 244 -6.46 -12.09 0.75
CA GLU A 244 -6.12 -13.36 0.11
C GLU A 244 -5.31 -13.16 -1.18
N ARG A 245 -5.68 -12.19 -2.03
CA ARG A 245 -4.95 -11.89 -3.25
C ARG A 245 -3.57 -11.27 -2.96
N LEU A 246 -3.46 -10.37 -1.97
CA LEU A 246 -2.17 -9.79 -1.57
C LEU A 246 -1.19 -10.85 -1.07
N PHE A 247 -1.64 -11.77 -0.21
CA PHE A 247 -0.80 -12.85 0.31
C PHE A 247 -0.37 -13.90 -0.72
N ARG A 248 -0.87 -13.85 -1.96
CA ARG A 248 -0.38 -14.69 -3.07
C ARG A 248 0.77 -14.03 -3.84
N TYR A 249 1.03 -12.73 -3.70
CA TYR A 249 2.12 -12.07 -4.43
C TYR A 249 3.47 -12.58 -3.92
N ASN A 250 4.37 -12.91 -4.84
CA ASN A 250 5.70 -13.40 -4.49
C ASN A 250 6.57 -12.30 -3.86
N ILE A 251 6.41 -11.04 -4.29
CA ILE A 251 7.14 -9.90 -3.73
C ILE A 251 6.21 -8.70 -3.55
N ILE A 252 6.23 -8.14 -2.34
CA ILE A 252 5.59 -6.88 -1.98
C ILE A 252 6.69 -5.86 -1.61
N PHE A 253 6.92 -4.87 -2.47
CA PHE A 253 7.84 -3.78 -2.16
C PHE A 253 7.20 -2.75 -1.24
N VAL A 254 7.84 -2.40 -0.12
CA VAL A 254 7.32 -1.40 0.84
C VAL A 254 8.06 -0.08 0.69
N TYR A 255 7.37 0.96 0.25
CA TYR A 255 7.95 2.25 -0.12
C TYR A 255 8.71 2.93 1.04
N GLU A 256 8.20 2.84 2.26
CA GLU A 256 8.83 3.37 3.48
C GLU A 256 10.24 2.82 3.70
N LYS A 257 10.48 1.57 3.25
CA LYS A 257 11.77 0.88 3.36
C LYS A 257 12.78 1.29 2.30
N PHE A 258 12.40 2.06 1.26
CA PHE A 258 13.32 2.51 0.20
C PHE A 258 14.36 3.56 0.67
N LYS A 259 14.36 3.93 1.95
CA LYS A 259 15.40 4.74 2.58
C LYS A 259 16.48 3.89 3.27
N ASP A 260 16.20 2.61 3.48
CA ASP A 260 17.09 1.67 4.16
C ASP A 260 18.03 1.02 3.12
N THR A 261 19.33 1.21 3.29
CA THR A 261 20.35 0.66 2.39
C THR A 261 20.38 -0.86 2.39
N ASN A 262 20.06 -1.50 3.51
CA ASN A 262 20.05 -2.95 3.61
C ASN A 262 18.83 -3.53 2.89
N TYR A 263 17.68 -2.85 2.93
CA TYR A 263 16.50 -3.25 2.16
C TYR A 263 16.73 -3.12 0.66
N ILE A 264 17.34 -2.02 0.22
CA ILE A 264 17.76 -1.83 -1.18
C ILE A 264 18.73 -2.95 -1.58
N GLN A 265 19.76 -3.20 -0.77
CA GLN A 265 20.75 -4.23 -1.05
C GLN A 265 20.15 -5.64 -1.06
N ALA A 266 19.17 -5.95 -0.21
CA ALA A 266 18.45 -7.23 -0.26
C ALA A 266 17.67 -7.42 -1.57
N ILE A 267 17.05 -6.35 -2.10
CA ILE A 267 16.38 -6.38 -3.41
C ILE A 267 17.38 -6.51 -4.57
N GLU A 268 18.51 -5.81 -4.50
CA GLU A 268 19.56 -5.87 -5.53
C GLU A 268 20.30 -7.22 -5.53
N ASN A 269 20.54 -7.79 -4.35
CA ASN A 269 21.05 -9.15 -4.18
C ASN A 269 20.04 -10.19 -4.67
N PHE A 270 18.76 -10.04 -4.32
CA PHE A 270 17.71 -10.96 -4.78
C PHE A 270 17.65 -10.98 -6.31
N PHE A 271 17.59 -9.84 -6.99
CA PHE A 271 17.51 -9.82 -8.46
C PHE A 271 18.87 -9.84 -9.17
N GLY A 272 20.01 -9.91 -8.48
CA GLY A 272 21.34 -9.85 -9.09
C GLY A 272 21.65 -8.59 -9.92
N VAL A 273 20.87 -7.50 -9.74
CA VAL A 273 20.91 -6.29 -10.56
C VAL A 273 20.89 -5.05 -9.67
N SER A 274 21.73 -4.06 -9.95
CA SER A 274 21.89 -2.88 -9.10
C SER A 274 21.18 -1.62 -9.61
N GLY A 275 20.90 -0.69 -8.71
CA GLY A 275 20.26 0.60 -8.98
C GLY A 275 18.76 0.63 -8.76
N PHE A 276 18.23 -0.13 -7.81
CA PHE A 276 16.82 -0.14 -7.42
C PHE A 276 16.34 1.27 -7.03
N ASN A 277 17.10 1.98 -6.19
CA ASN A 277 16.72 3.30 -5.67
C ASN A 277 17.16 4.49 -6.57
N LYS A 278 17.32 4.27 -7.88
CA LYS A 278 17.68 5.35 -8.82
C LYS A 278 16.50 6.29 -9.01
N ALA A 279 16.67 7.54 -8.57
CA ALA A 279 15.65 8.58 -8.68
C ALA A 279 15.10 8.70 -10.12
N SER A 280 13.77 8.66 -10.26
CA SER A 280 13.13 8.89 -11.56
C SER A 280 12.91 10.37 -11.79
N ASP A 281 13.48 10.93 -12.86
CA ASP A 281 13.04 12.24 -13.36
C ASP A 281 11.57 12.21 -13.77
N TYR A 282 10.85 13.27 -13.42
CA TYR A 282 9.48 13.57 -13.83
C TYR A 282 9.36 15.06 -14.13
N TRP A 283 8.39 15.43 -14.97
CA TRP A 283 8.19 16.81 -15.39
C TRP A 283 8.02 17.73 -14.17
N CYS A 284 8.66 18.90 -14.24
CA CYS A 284 8.77 19.93 -13.19
C CYS A 284 9.22 19.49 -11.78
N GLY A 285 9.60 18.22 -11.55
CA GLY A 285 9.85 17.68 -10.22
C GLY A 285 10.93 18.40 -9.43
N ALA A 286 12.07 18.70 -10.07
CA ALA A 286 13.17 19.41 -9.43
C ALA A 286 12.81 20.86 -9.06
N GLN A 287 12.13 21.57 -9.96
CA GLN A 287 11.70 22.96 -9.74
C GLN A 287 10.64 23.04 -8.64
N ALA A 288 9.67 22.12 -8.65
CA ALA A 288 8.63 22.08 -7.64
C ALA A 288 9.18 21.59 -6.30
N HIS A 289 10.14 20.67 -6.25
CA HIS A 289 10.84 20.36 -5.00
C HIS A 289 11.52 21.61 -4.39
N LYS A 290 12.19 22.43 -5.21
CA LYS A 290 12.72 23.74 -4.79
C LYS A 290 11.62 24.70 -4.32
N ALA A 291 10.49 24.78 -5.02
CA ALA A 291 9.37 25.66 -4.64
C ALA A 291 8.74 25.27 -3.30
N ASN A 292 8.53 23.96 -3.07
CA ASN A 292 8.00 23.46 -1.80
C ASN A 292 8.99 23.57 -0.65
N LYS A 293 10.30 23.60 -0.90
CA LYS A 293 11.29 23.91 0.13
C LYS A 293 11.20 25.38 0.60
N LYS A 294 10.82 26.30 -0.29
CA LYS A 294 10.58 27.72 0.05
C LYS A 294 9.24 27.91 0.75
N ILE A 295 8.18 27.32 0.20
CA ILE A 295 6.81 27.40 0.72
C ILE A 295 6.35 25.97 1.04
N PRO A 296 6.62 25.44 2.26
CA PRO A 296 6.19 24.09 2.61
C PRO A 296 4.67 23.95 2.50
N LEU A 297 4.21 22.73 2.24
CA LEU A 297 2.81 22.41 2.43
C LEU A 297 2.60 22.14 3.92
N VAL A 298 1.61 22.80 4.50
CA VAL A 298 1.13 22.49 5.85
C VAL A 298 -0.14 21.67 5.68
N VAL A 299 -0.18 20.50 6.31
CA VAL A 299 -1.37 19.64 6.37
C VAL A 299 -1.86 19.70 7.81
N GLY A 300 -3.11 20.14 8.02
CA GLY A 300 -3.70 20.21 9.36
C GLY A 300 -3.86 18.82 9.98
N PHE A 301 -3.67 18.70 11.30
CA PHE A 301 -3.84 17.44 12.03
C PHE A 301 -5.24 16.83 11.84
N GLU A 302 -6.27 17.67 11.80
CA GLU A 302 -7.66 17.31 11.47
C GLU A 302 -7.80 16.52 10.16
N HIS A 303 -7.01 16.87 9.14
CA HIS A 303 -7.03 16.24 7.83
C HIS A 303 -6.33 14.89 7.84
N VAL A 304 -5.23 14.78 8.60
CA VAL A 304 -4.57 13.50 8.88
C VAL A 304 -5.54 12.55 9.58
N MET A 305 -6.16 12.98 10.68
CA MET A 305 -7.13 12.18 11.42
C MET A 305 -8.33 11.76 10.58
N LYS A 306 -8.86 12.66 9.74
CA LYS A 306 -9.93 12.33 8.79
C LYS A 306 -9.50 11.28 7.77
N LEU A 307 -8.31 11.40 7.18
CA LEU A 307 -7.78 10.43 6.21
C LEU A 307 -7.47 9.09 6.86
N THR A 308 -6.97 9.07 8.11
CA THR A 308 -6.77 7.86 8.92
C THR A 308 -8.09 7.12 9.11
N LYS A 309 -9.16 7.81 9.56
CA LYS A 309 -10.48 7.19 9.75
C LYS A 309 -11.07 6.67 8.44
N LEU A 310 -10.93 7.42 7.34
CA LEU A 310 -11.44 6.99 6.03
C LEU A 310 -10.67 5.77 5.48
N ASN A 311 -9.38 5.62 5.78
CA ASN A 311 -8.55 4.52 5.28
C ASN A 311 -8.32 3.40 6.31
N GLU A 312 -9.13 3.29 7.37
CA GLU A 312 -8.95 2.32 8.47
C GLU A 312 -8.75 0.88 7.97
N ILE A 313 -9.54 0.48 6.98
CA ILE A 313 -9.55 -0.87 6.42
C ILE A 313 -8.27 -1.13 5.60
N ASP A 314 -7.86 -0.16 4.78
CA ASP A 314 -6.55 -0.17 4.10
C ASP A 314 -5.39 -0.21 5.10
N ILE A 315 -5.45 0.56 6.21
CA ILE A 315 -4.40 0.61 7.25
C ILE A 315 -4.24 -0.75 7.91
N ARG A 316 -5.36 -1.41 8.20
CA ARG A 316 -5.37 -2.77 8.70
C ARG A 316 -4.73 -3.74 7.68
N LEU A 317 -5.16 -3.68 6.42
CA LEU A 317 -4.64 -4.54 5.34
C LEU A 317 -3.13 -4.37 5.15
N TYR A 318 -2.66 -3.12 5.13
CA TYR A 318 -1.24 -2.78 5.02
C TYR A 318 -0.43 -3.28 6.21
N LYS A 319 -0.92 -3.10 7.44
CA LYS A 319 -0.25 -3.63 8.64
C LYS A 319 -0.19 -5.16 8.59
N GLU A 320 -1.31 -5.84 8.34
CA GLU A 320 -1.35 -7.30 8.26
C GLU A 320 -0.43 -7.86 7.14
N THR A 321 -0.18 -7.12 6.05
CA THR A 321 0.67 -7.57 4.92
C THR A 321 2.12 -7.08 4.95
N THR A 322 2.49 -6.17 5.86
CA THR A 322 3.87 -5.63 5.97
C THR A 322 4.50 -5.76 7.36
N LEU A 323 3.77 -6.27 8.36
CA LEU A 323 4.35 -6.64 9.64
C LEU A 323 5.14 -7.94 9.51
N CYS A 324 6.45 -7.78 9.38
CA CYS A 324 7.45 -8.85 9.44
C CYS A 324 8.29 -8.67 10.70
N ASP A 325 8.13 -9.57 11.68
CA ASP A 325 8.73 -9.44 13.03
C ASP A 325 10.26 -9.29 13.00
N ASN A 326 10.92 -9.88 12.00
CA ASN A 326 12.38 -9.90 11.89
C ASN A 326 13.01 -8.61 11.32
N TRP A 327 12.22 -7.66 10.81
CA TRP A 327 12.76 -6.43 10.18
C TRP A 327 13.46 -5.45 11.15
N ALA A 328 13.33 -5.64 12.47
CA ALA A 328 13.95 -4.77 13.47
C ALA A 328 15.49 -4.84 13.49
N ALA A 329 16.08 -5.93 12.98
CA ALA A 329 17.53 -6.17 13.05
C ALA A 329 18.33 -5.64 11.84
N GLY A 330 17.68 -5.00 10.85
CA GLY A 330 18.33 -4.59 9.59
C GLY A 330 18.69 -5.76 8.66
N ASN A 331 18.40 -7.00 9.07
CA ASN A 331 18.44 -8.21 8.25
C ASN A 331 17.11 -8.33 7.51
N TYR A 332 17.11 -7.97 6.23
CA TYR A 332 15.95 -8.14 5.35
C TYR A 332 15.98 -9.52 4.71
N ASP A 333 15.66 -10.52 5.52
CA ASP A 333 15.18 -11.78 4.97
C ASP A 333 13.72 -11.60 4.53
N PHE A 334 13.37 -12.07 3.33
CA PHE A 334 12.02 -11.93 2.80
C PHE A 334 11.11 -12.94 3.51
N CYS A 335 10.47 -12.50 4.60
CA CYS A 335 9.63 -13.24 5.54
C CYS A 335 9.41 -14.73 5.18
N SER A 336 10.20 -15.61 5.80
CA SER A 336 10.23 -17.06 5.56
C SER A 336 8.84 -17.72 5.56
N ASP A 337 7.95 -17.23 6.42
CA ASP A 337 6.71 -17.94 6.75
C ASP A 337 5.52 -17.53 5.86
N ILE A 338 5.64 -16.42 5.10
CA ILE A 338 4.54 -15.86 4.29
C ILE A 338 4.97 -15.33 2.92
N LEU A 339 6.23 -14.89 2.73
CA LEU A 339 6.66 -14.19 1.51
C LEU A 339 7.77 -14.87 0.69
N PHE A 340 8.18 -16.09 1.04
CA PHE A 340 8.86 -16.98 0.09
C PHE A 340 8.44 -18.45 0.18
N VAL A 341 7.16 -18.73 0.44
CA VAL A 341 6.57 -20.02 0.04
C VAL A 341 6.29 -19.97 -1.46
N GLY A 342 7.36 -20.13 -2.25
CA GLY A 342 7.24 -20.89 -3.48
C GLY A 342 6.73 -22.26 -3.06
N HIS A 343 5.45 -22.54 -3.31
CA HIS A 343 4.82 -23.78 -2.90
C HIS A 343 5.42 -24.93 -3.72
N GLU A 344 6.52 -25.49 -3.21
CA GLU A 344 7.08 -26.72 -3.75
C GLU A 344 5.96 -27.77 -3.75
N ASN A 345 5.83 -28.49 -4.87
CA ASN A 345 4.77 -29.44 -5.14
C ASN A 345 3.33 -28.86 -5.19
N ARG A 346 3.05 -28.10 -6.25
CA ARG A 346 2.04 -28.60 -7.18
C ARG A 346 2.71 -29.20 -8.40
N THR A 347 2.64 -30.52 -8.50
CA THR A 347 3.20 -31.30 -9.60
C THR A 347 2.68 -30.77 -10.94
N VAL A 348 3.60 -30.37 -11.81
CA VAL A 348 3.32 -30.31 -13.24
C VAL A 348 3.22 -31.75 -13.72
N ILE A 349 2.00 -32.29 -13.72
CA ILE A 349 1.66 -33.44 -14.57
C ILE A 349 1.13 -32.84 -15.87
N GLY A 350 1.99 -32.82 -16.88
CA GLY A 350 1.80 -32.19 -18.19
C GLY A 350 3.11 -32.24 -18.95
#